data_AF-A0A554IM09-F1
#
_entry.id   AF-A0A554IM09-F1
#
_cell.length_a   1.000
_cell.length_b   1.000
_cell.length_c   1.000
_cell.angle_alpha   90.00
_cell.angle_beta   90.00
_cell.angle_gamma   90.00
#
_symmetry.space_group_name_H-M   'P 1'
#
loop_
_entity.id
_entity.type
_entity.pdbx_description
1 polymer ?
#
loop_
_entity_poly.entity_id
_entity_poly.type
_entity_poly.pdbx_seq_one_letter_code
_entity_poly.pdbx_strand_id
1 'polypeptide(L)'
;MENPIPRSAMPNSPTPLTQAIDRYLQFMRAEQNKSPLTVETYRQSLDLLPEFMGISDPREVNKGSVRVFKSALHSYRTAQGREFMIRTKNHHITILRAFLRYLIQEEEMDIYPPDRVTRFQESERKVKVLFAEDLEKLLQAPDTSKREGK
;
A
#
# COMPACT_ATOMS: atom_id res chain seq x y z
N MET A 1 -0.05 0.90 26.33
CA MET A 1 -0.30 2.33 26.01
C MET A 1 -0.52 2.41 24.51
N GLU A 2 -1.74 2.09 24.08
CA GLU A 2 -2.21 2.32 22.72
C GLU A 2 -2.43 3.82 22.56
N ASN A 3 -1.66 4.47 21.69
CA ASN A 3 -1.95 5.83 21.28
C ASN A 3 -2.64 5.75 19.91
N PRO A 4 -3.89 6.23 19.78
CA PRO A 4 -4.66 6.10 18.56
C PRO A 4 -4.06 6.97 17.45
N ILE A 5 -4.02 6.40 16.25
CA ILE A 5 -3.79 7.09 14.99
C ILE A 5 -4.70 8.34 14.98
N PRO A 6 -4.23 9.53 14.53
CA PRO A 6 -5.14 10.64 14.32
C PRO A 6 -6.12 10.25 13.22
N ARG A 7 -7.31 9.77 13.62
CA ARG A 7 -8.49 9.73 12.75
C ARG A 7 -8.82 11.17 12.44
N SER A 8 -8.26 11.68 11.34
CA SER A 8 -8.70 12.92 10.74
C SER A 8 -10.20 12.80 10.51
N ALA A 9 -10.97 13.57 11.25
CA ALA A 9 -12.43 13.58 11.21
C ALA A 9 -12.88 14.17 9.87
N MET A 10 -12.96 13.34 8.84
CA MET A 10 -13.70 13.64 7.62
C MET A 10 -15.21 13.57 7.96
N PRO A 11 -16.07 14.44 7.40
CA PRO A 11 -17.50 14.43 7.67
C PRO A 11 -18.13 13.08 7.29
N ASN A 12 -19.05 12.60 8.13
CA ASN A 12 -19.73 11.30 8.11
C ASN A 12 -20.69 11.09 6.90
N SER A 13 -20.30 11.46 5.69
CA SER A 13 -21.09 11.26 4.48
C SER A 13 -20.35 10.36 3.49
N PRO A 14 -20.95 9.24 3.04
CA PRO A 14 -20.28 8.32 2.12
C PRO A 14 -20.09 9.01 0.77
N THR A 15 -18.85 9.37 0.43
CA THR A 15 -18.51 9.92 -0.89
C THR A 15 -18.63 8.83 -1.96
N PRO A 16 -18.87 9.20 -3.23
CA PRO A 16 -18.86 8.25 -4.34
C PRO A 16 -17.57 7.40 -4.40
N LEU A 17 -16.42 8.00 -4.08
CA LEU A 17 -15.14 7.30 -4.00
C LEU A 17 -15.09 6.26 -2.88
N THR A 18 -15.51 6.60 -1.66
CA THR A 18 -15.52 5.65 -0.55
C THR A 18 -16.48 4.48 -0.83
N GLN A 19 -17.61 4.74 -1.49
CA GLN A 19 -18.53 3.69 -1.92
C GLN A 19 -17.91 2.77 -2.98
N ALA A 20 -17.21 3.34 -3.97
CA ALA A 20 -16.50 2.56 -4.99
C ALA A 20 -15.38 1.69 -4.38
N ILE A 21 -14.65 2.22 -3.38
CA ILE A 21 -13.67 1.45 -2.62
C ILE A 21 -14.33 0.25 -1.93
N ASP A 22 -15.49 0.44 -1.28
CA ASP A 22 -16.17 -0.65 -0.58
C ASP A 22 -16.64 -1.74 -1.55
N ARG A 23 -17.22 -1.36 -2.71
CA ARG A 23 -17.59 -2.29 -3.78
C ARG A 23 -16.38 -3.08 -4.29
N TYR A 24 -15.24 -2.42 -4.50
CA TYR A 24 -14.01 -3.09 -4.89
C TYR A 24 -13.52 -4.11 -3.85
N LEU A 25 -13.57 -3.76 -2.56
CA LEU A 25 -13.15 -4.67 -1.50
C LEU A 25 -14.11 -5.86 -1.36
N GLN A 26 -15.41 -5.66 -1.60
CA GLN A 26 -16.39 -6.73 -1.69
C GLN A 26 -16.10 -7.65 -2.88
N PHE A 27 -15.83 -7.10 -4.06
CA PHE A 27 -15.42 -7.84 -5.26
C PHE A 27 -14.17 -8.70 -4.99
N MET A 28 -13.15 -8.13 -4.33
CA MET A 28 -11.95 -8.87 -3.96
C MET A 28 -12.22 -10.07 -3.04
N ARG A 29 -13.17 -9.93 -2.11
CA ARG A 29 -13.56 -10.99 -1.17
C ARG A 29 -14.39 -12.07 -1.85
N ALA A 30 -15.45 -11.66 -2.56
CA ALA A 30 -16.45 -12.57 -3.08
C ALA A 30 -16.00 -13.27 -4.36
N GLU A 31 -15.42 -12.52 -5.30
CA GLU A 31 -15.15 -13.03 -6.65
C GLU A 31 -13.70 -13.51 -6.80
N GLN A 32 -12.75 -12.75 -6.25
CA GLN A 32 -11.32 -13.11 -6.32
C GLN A 32 -10.83 -13.98 -5.16
N ASN A 33 -11.68 -14.31 -4.19
CA ASN A 33 -11.35 -15.14 -3.02
C ASN A 33 -10.05 -14.69 -2.33
N LYS A 34 -9.79 -13.37 -2.26
CA LYS A 34 -8.59 -12.85 -1.61
C LYS A 34 -8.70 -13.04 -0.10
N SER A 35 -7.57 -13.37 0.52
CA SER A 35 -7.52 -13.55 1.98
C SER A 35 -7.95 -12.27 2.70
N PRO A 36 -8.58 -12.37 3.90
CA PRO A 36 -9.03 -11.21 4.66
C PRO A 36 -7.88 -10.22 4.91
N LEU A 37 -6.69 -10.72 5.24
CA LEU A 37 -5.49 -9.92 5.44
C LEU A 37 -5.10 -9.11 4.19
N THR A 38 -5.24 -9.70 3.00
CA THR A 38 -4.98 -8.97 1.74
C THR A 38 -5.98 -7.84 1.57
N VAL A 39 -7.26 -8.10 1.83
CA VAL A 39 -8.32 -7.10 1.68
C VAL A 39 -8.16 -5.97 2.69
N GLU A 40 -7.74 -6.26 3.92
CA GLU A 40 -7.42 -5.24 4.92
C GLU A 40 -6.23 -4.38 4.50
N THR A 41 -5.17 -5.00 3.96
CA THR A 41 -4.01 -4.27 3.42
C THR A 41 -4.44 -3.33 2.28
N TYR A 42 -5.33 -3.80 1.40
CA TYR A 42 -5.86 -3.00 0.31
C TYR A 42 -6.72 -1.85 0.83
N ARG A 43 -7.61 -2.11 1.80
CA ARG A 43 -8.44 -1.09 2.46
C ARG A 43 -7.57 0.03 3.04
N GLN A 44 -6.58 -0.32 3.86
CA GLN A 44 -5.65 0.64 4.45
C GLN A 44 -4.96 1.53 3.40
N SER A 45 -4.60 0.96 2.25
CA SER A 45 -4.00 1.74 1.17
C SER A 45 -5.01 2.62 0.43
N LEU A 46 -6.25 2.18 0.26
CA LEU A 46 -7.28 2.88 -0.50
C LEU A 46 -7.93 4.01 0.32
N ASP A 47 -8.05 3.85 1.63
CA ASP A 47 -8.54 4.89 2.54
C ASP A 47 -7.64 6.15 2.55
N LEU A 48 -6.36 6.02 2.15
CA LEU A 48 -5.46 7.16 1.97
C LEU A 48 -5.76 7.99 0.71
N LEU A 49 -6.50 7.44 -0.26
CA LEU A 49 -6.78 8.12 -1.53
C LEU A 49 -7.58 9.41 -1.34
N PRO A 50 -8.77 9.43 -0.70
CA PRO A 50 -9.53 10.66 -0.52
C PRO A 50 -8.74 11.70 0.27
N GLU A 51 -7.99 11.27 1.29
CA GLU A 51 -7.18 12.19 2.12
C GLU A 51 -6.03 12.82 1.33
N PHE A 52 -5.28 12.03 0.55
CA PHE A 52 -4.10 12.53 -0.13
C PHE A 52 -4.40 13.22 -1.46
N MET A 53 -5.40 12.75 -2.20
CA MET A 53 -5.76 13.33 -3.49
C MET A 53 -6.75 14.48 -3.37
N GLY A 54 -7.48 14.58 -2.25
CA GLY A 54 -8.50 15.61 -2.05
C GLY A 54 -9.68 15.50 -3.02
N ILE A 55 -10.00 14.28 -3.47
CA ILE A 55 -11.09 13.99 -4.40
C ILE A 55 -12.20 13.22 -3.69
N SER A 56 -13.43 13.41 -4.14
CA SER A 56 -14.61 12.72 -3.60
C SER A 56 -15.23 11.75 -4.59
N ASP A 57 -14.91 11.88 -5.88
CA ASP A 57 -15.40 11.00 -6.95
C ASP A 57 -14.23 10.32 -7.69
N PRO A 58 -14.32 9.00 -7.99
CA PRO A 58 -13.28 8.30 -8.75
C PRO A 58 -13.04 8.85 -10.16
N ARG A 59 -14.01 9.54 -10.76
CA ARG A 59 -13.88 10.19 -12.09
C ARG A 59 -12.99 11.43 -12.05
N GLU A 60 -12.77 12.01 -10.88
CA GLU A 60 -11.86 13.14 -10.71
C GLU A 60 -10.38 12.71 -10.77
N VAL A 61 -10.09 11.40 -10.76
CA VAL A 61 -8.73 10.89 -10.88
C VAL A 61 -8.15 11.35 -12.22
N ASN A 62 -7.01 12.05 -12.15
CA ASN A 62 -6.30 12.56 -13.30
C ASN A 62 -4.78 12.54 -13.02
N LYS A 63 -3.98 12.93 -14.02
CA LYS A 63 -2.51 12.97 -13.89
C LYS A 63 -2.04 13.83 -12.71
N GLY A 64 -2.74 14.93 -12.42
CA GLY A 64 -2.48 15.83 -11.30
C GLY A 64 -2.73 15.15 -9.97
N SER A 65 -3.91 14.55 -9.75
CA SER A 65 -4.22 13.87 -8.48
C SER A 65 -3.30 12.68 -8.22
N VAL A 66 -2.92 11.92 -9.25
CA VAL A 66 -1.90 10.86 -9.14
C VAL A 66 -0.53 11.41 -8.72
N ARG A 67 -0.14 12.59 -9.23
CA ARG A 67 1.10 13.25 -8.84
C ARG A 67 1.06 13.72 -7.39
N VAL A 68 -0.07 14.29 -6.95
CA VAL A 68 -0.29 14.68 -5.55
C VAL A 68 -0.20 13.45 -4.65
N PHE A 69 -0.86 12.35 -5.00
CA PHE A 69 -0.78 11.09 -4.25
C PHE A 69 0.66 10.57 -4.12
N LYS A 70 1.42 10.57 -5.22
CA LYS A 70 2.85 10.18 -5.18
C LYS A 70 3.67 11.11 -4.27
N SER A 71 3.41 12.41 -4.30
CA SER A 71 4.08 13.37 -3.43
C SER A 71 3.72 13.15 -1.96
N ALA A 72 2.43 12.91 -1.66
CA ALA A 72 1.95 12.61 -0.32
C ALA A 72 2.61 11.33 0.22
N LEU A 73 2.67 10.26 -0.58
CA LEU A 73 3.39 9.03 -0.21
C LEU A 73 4.89 9.27 0.05
N HIS A 74 5.50 10.24 -0.63
CA HIS A 74 6.90 10.59 -0.40
C HIS A 74 7.09 11.32 0.94
N SER A 75 6.21 12.27 1.23
CA SER A 75 6.27 13.11 2.44
C SER A 75 5.68 12.43 3.67
N TYR A 76 4.90 11.36 3.51
CA TYR A 76 4.28 10.66 4.61
C TYR A 76 5.32 10.10 5.59
N ARG A 77 5.05 10.29 6.88
CA ARG A 77 5.86 9.81 7.99
C ARG A 77 4.99 8.92 8.85
N THR A 78 5.50 7.73 9.18
CA THR A 78 4.83 6.85 10.15
C THR A 78 4.85 7.49 11.54
N ALA A 79 4.07 6.94 12.49
CA ALA A 79 4.06 7.40 13.88
C ALA A 79 5.45 7.39 14.55
N GLN A 80 6.39 6.62 13.99
CA GLN A 80 7.79 6.53 14.44
C GLN A 80 8.71 7.54 13.72
N GLY A 81 8.15 8.49 12.95
CA GLY A 81 8.89 9.49 12.17
C GLY A 81 9.61 8.93 10.94
N ARG A 82 9.40 7.66 10.59
CA ARG A 82 10.09 7.02 9.46
C ARG A 82 9.36 7.26 8.15
N GLU A 83 10.11 7.48 7.08
CA GLU A 83 9.55 7.55 5.73
C GLU A 83 9.15 6.15 5.24
N PHE A 84 8.18 6.09 4.33
CA PHE A 84 7.91 4.85 3.62
C PHE A 84 9.10 4.43 2.75
N MET A 85 9.42 3.13 2.80
CA MET A 85 10.36 2.52 1.87
C MET A 85 9.80 2.61 0.44
N ILE A 86 10.67 2.67 -0.57
CA ILE A 86 10.24 2.72 -1.98
C ILE A 86 9.33 1.54 -2.33
N ARG A 87 9.59 0.35 -1.77
CA ARG A 87 8.74 -0.83 -1.89
C ARG A 87 7.32 -0.59 -1.38
N THR A 88 7.17 0.00 -0.20
CA THR A 88 5.86 0.34 0.39
C THR A 88 5.13 1.35 -0.50
N LYS A 89 5.83 2.39 -0.97
CA LYS A 89 5.28 3.36 -1.92
C LYS A 89 4.80 2.66 -3.21
N ASN A 90 5.61 1.76 -3.78
CA ASN A 90 5.26 0.99 -4.98
C ASN A 90 4.10 0.00 -4.75
N HIS A 91 3.93 -0.49 -3.52
CA HIS A 91 2.78 -1.31 -3.14
C HIS A 91 1.49 -0.50 -3.20
N HIS A 92 1.45 0.70 -2.61
CA HIS A 92 0.31 1.62 -2.72
C HIS A 92 -0.02 1.96 -4.19
N ILE A 93 1.00 2.20 -5.02
CA ILE A 93 0.80 2.44 -6.46
C ILE A 93 0.22 1.21 -7.18
N THR A 94 0.64 0.01 -6.79
CA THR A 94 0.11 -1.23 -7.36
C THR A 94 -1.35 -1.43 -6.98
N ILE A 95 -1.73 -1.14 -5.73
CA ILE A 95 -3.12 -1.19 -5.26
C ILE A 95 -3.97 -0.16 -6.02
N LEU A 96 -3.50 1.08 -6.17
CA LEU A 96 -4.19 2.10 -6.96
C LEU A 96 -4.44 1.62 -8.40
N ARG A 97 -3.43 1.05 -9.07
CA ARG A 97 -3.60 0.52 -10.43
C ARG A 97 -4.62 -0.61 -10.48
N ALA A 98 -4.64 -1.50 -9.49
CA ALA A 98 -5.61 -2.59 -9.43
C ALA A 98 -7.03 -2.07 -9.22
N PHE A 99 -7.21 -1.06 -8.37
CA PHE A 99 -8.48 -0.39 -8.16
C PHE A 99 -8.99 0.31 -9.42
N LEU A 100 -8.16 1.14 -10.08
CA LEU A 100 -8.57 1.81 -11.32
C LEU A 100 -8.93 0.80 -12.43
N ARG A 101 -8.21 -0.32 -12.51
CA ARG A 101 -8.56 -1.38 -13.46
C ARG A 101 -9.93 -2.00 -13.16
N TYR A 102 -10.25 -2.23 -11.89
CA TYR A 102 -11.58 -2.70 -11.49
C TYR A 102 -12.67 -1.71 -11.92
N LEU A 103 -12.49 -0.41 -11.67
CA LEU A 103 -13.47 0.62 -12.05
C LEU A 103 -13.73 0.66 -13.57
N ILE A 104 -12.71 0.40 -14.38
CA ILE A 104 -12.85 0.36 -15.84
C ILE A 104 -13.51 -0.95 -16.30
N GLN A 105 -13.13 -2.09 -15.72
CA GLN A 105 -13.55 -3.41 -16.20
C GLN A 105 -14.92 -3.84 -15.67
N GLU A 106 -15.18 -3.61 -14.39
CA GLU A 106 -16.38 -4.09 -13.71
C GLU A 106 -17.45 -3.00 -13.58
N GLU A 107 -17.04 -1.73 -13.41
CA GLU A 107 -17.97 -0.60 -13.30
C GLU A 107 -18.12 0.21 -14.59
N GLU A 108 -17.44 -0.21 -15.68
CA GLU A 108 -17.49 0.40 -17.01
C GLU A 108 -17.29 1.93 -17.00
N MET A 109 -16.49 2.43 -16.05
CA MET A 109 -16.28 3.87 -15.89
C MET A 109 -15.15 4.39 -16.78
N ASP A 110 -15.37 5.56 -17.40
CA ASP A 110 -14.31 6.32 -18.06
C ASP A 110 -13.50 7.08 -16.99
N ILE A 111 -12.35 6.52 -16.62
CA ILE A 111 -11.45 7.07 -15.59
C ILE A 111 -10.00 7.02 -16.05
N TYR A 112 -9.10 7.63 -15.26
CA TYR A 112 -7.68 7.68 -15.60
C TYR A 112 -7.07 6.29 -15.82
N PRO A 113 -6.39 6.05 -16.96
CA PRO A 113 -5.87 4.73 -17.29
C PRO A 113 -4.83 4.22 -16.27
N PRO A 114 -4.99 3.00 -15.74
CA PRO A 114 -4.07 2.43 -14.75
C PRO A 114 -2.64 2.29 -15.28
N ASP A 115 -2.44 2.12 -16.58
CA ASP A 115 -1.11 1.98 -17.20
C ASP A 115 -0.32 3.29 -17.27
N ARG A 116 -1.00 4.43 -17.16
CA ARG A 116 -0.34 5.74 -17.08
C ARG A 116 0.18 6.06 -15.67
N VAL A 117 -0.17 5.25 -14.67
CA VAL A 117 0.32 5.40 -13.29
C VAL A 117 1.68 4.72 -13.16
N THR A 118 2.75 5.50 -13.14
CA THR A 118 4.12 4.98 -13.04
C THR A 118 4.56 4.74 -11.60
N ARG A 119 5.28 3.63 -11.39
CA ARG A 119 5.94 3.28 -10.12
C ARG A 119 7.06 4.28 -9.79
N PHE A 120 7.48 4.32 -8.53
CA PHE A 120 8.70 4.98 -8.11
C PHE A 120 9.91 4.16 -8.57
N GLN A 121 10.96 4.84 -9.02
CA GLN A 121 12.20 4.21 -9.43
C GLN A 121 12.86 3.58 -8.20
N GLU A 122 13.03 2.26 -8.23
CA GLU A 122 13.77 1.53 -7.20
C GLU A 122 15.27 1.62 -7.52
N SER A 123 16.06 2.13 -6.57
CA SER A 123 17.51 1.92 -6.60
C SER A 123 17.81 0.42 -6.48
N GLU A 124 18.75 -0.08 -7.28
CA GLU A 124 19.11 -1.50 -7.32
C GLU A 124 19.31 -2.05 -5.91
N ARG A 125 18.66 -3.19 -5.61
CA ARG A 125 18.88 -3.87 -4.35
C ARG A 125 20.33 -4.32 -4.30
N LYS A 126 21.10 -3.82 -3.33
CA LYS A 126 22.20 -4.63 -2.78
C LYS A 126 21.57 -5.83 -2.09
N VAL A 127 21.35 -6.90 -2.84
CA VAL A 127 21.10 -8.21 -2.26
C VAL A 127 22.37 -8.51 -1.45
N LYS A 128 22.26 -8.57 -0.12
CA LYS A 128 23.31 -9.20 0.68
C LYS A 128 23.26 -10.69 0.32
N VAL A 129 24.04 -11.07 -0.69
CA VAL A 129 24.35 -12.47 -0.94
C VAL A 129 25.22 -12.88 0.24
N LEU A 130 24.77 -13.86 1.03
CA LEU A 130 25.61 -14.48 2.03
C LEU A 130 26.70 -15.23 1.27
N PHE A 131 27.95 -14.76 1.36
CA PHE A 131 29.09 -15.51 0.88
C PHE A 131 29.35 -16.69 1.83
N ALA A 132 29.99 -17.76 1.35
CA ALA A 132 30.24 -18.96 2.16
C ALA A 132 30.91 -18.64 3.52
N GLU A 133 31.71 -17.58 3.55
CA GLU A 133 32.43 -17.06 4.71
C GLU A 133 31.50 -16.46 5.79
N ASP A 134 30.37 -15.84 5.37
CA ASP A 134 29.34 -15.33 6.29
C ASP A 134 28.48 -16.47 6.87
N LEU A 135 28.33 -17.58 6.12
CA LEU A 135 27.64 -18.78 6.59
C LEU A 135 28.44 -19.50 7.70
N GLU A 136 29.77 -19.61 7.55
CA GLU A 136 30.63 -20.21 8.57
C GLU A 136 30.60 -19.41 9.88
N LYS A 137 30.61 -18.07 9.83
CA LYS A 137 30.45 -17.22 11.02
C LYS A 137 29.08 -17.41 11.69
N LEU A 138 28.01 -17.62 10.91
CA LEU A 138 26.68 -17.89 11.45
C LEU A 138 26.59 -19.28 12.10
N LEU A 139 27.27 -20.27 11.51
CA LEU A 139 27.38 -21.63 12.06
C LEU A 139 28.26 -21.70 13.32
N GLN A 140 29.21 -20.78 13.48
CA GLN A 140 30.05 -20.64 14.68
C GLN A 140 29.51 -19.64 15.72
N ALA A 141 28.42 -18.93 15.42
CA ALA A 141 27.76 -18.01 16.34
C ALA A 141 27.10 -18.64 17.58
N PRO A 142 26.59 -19.89 17.59
CA PRO A 142 26.03 -20.46 18.80
C PRO A 142 27.12 -20.91 19.78
N ASP A 143 27.05 -20.41 21.02
CA ASP A 143 27.90 -20.85 22.13
C ASP A 143 27.50 -22.28 22.55
N THR A 144 28.39 -23.25 22.29
CA THR A 144 28.14 -24.68 22.55
C THR A 144 28.23 -25.06 24.04
N SER A 145 28.47 -24.10 24.95
CA SER A 145 28.65 -24.37 26.38
C SER A 145 27.34 -24.41 27.16
N LYS A 146 26.20 -23.98 26.60
CA LYS A 146 24.89 -24.10 27.25
C LYS A 146 23.91 -24.92 26.42
N ARG A 147 23.64 -26.14 26.87
CA ARG A 147 22.49 -26.94 26.43
C ARG A 147 21.22 -26.39 27.08
N GLU A 148 20.59 -25.38 26.48
CA GLU A 148 19.16 -25.14 26.72
C GLU A 148 18.47 -24.85 25.40
N GLY A 149 17.82 -25.88 24.87
CA GLY A 149 16.71 -25.73 23.95
C GLY A 149 15.42 -25.66 24.77
N LYS A 150 14.66 -24.58 24.59
CA LYS A 150 13.21 -24.56 24.81
C LYS A 150 12.55 -23.98 23.56
#